data_AF-A0A347WLM3-F1
#
_entry.id   AF-A0A347WLM3-F1
#
_cell.length_a   1.000
_cell.length_b   1.000
_cell.length_c   1.000
_cell.angle_alpha   90.00
_cell.angle_beta   90.00
_cell.angle_gamma   90.00
#
_symmetry.space_group_name_H-M   'P 1'
#
loop_
_entity.id
_entity.type
_entity.pdbx_description
1 polymer ?
#
loop_
_entity_poly.entity_id
_entity_poly.type
_entity_poly.pdbx_seq_one_letter_code
_entity_poly.pdbx_strand_id
1 'polypeptide(L)' 'MAEEVLRASVVKRGLKTLLQVILFVLVFVICVVLGLYIGYTMIGDGNFWEVFNRDTWQHIYDFIR' A
#
# COMPACT_ATOMS: atom_id res chain seq x y z
N MET A 1 -4.24 34.66 -23.67
CA MET A 1 -3.32 33.68 -24.28
C MET A 1 -2.30 33.14 -23.27
N ALA A 2 -1.56 33.98 -22.52
CA ALA A 2 -0.56 33.55 -21.54
C ALA A 2 -1.12 32.76 -20.31
N GLU A 3 -2.34 33.08 -19.87
CA GLU A 3 -2.94 32.42 -18.69
C GLU A 3 -3.34 30.96 -18.94
N GLU A 4 -3.75 30.59 -20.17
CA GLU A 4 -4.09 29.21 -20.50
C GLU A 4 -2.86 28.31 -20.58
N VAL A 5 -1.74 28.81 -21.12
CA VAL A 5 -0.47 28.08 -21.18
C VAL A 5 0.10 27.84 -19.78
N LEU A 6 -0.03 28.82 -18.89
CA LEU A 6 0.36 28.67 -17.49
C LEU A 6 -0.52 27.61 -16.79
N ARG A 7 -1.85 27.67 -16.94
CA ARG A 7 -2.77 26.68 -16.36
C ARG A 7 -2.47 25.26 -16.83
N ALA A 8 -2.28 25.06 -18.14
CA ALA A 8 -1.96 23.75 -18.69
C ALA A 8 -0.64 23.18 -18.15
N SER A 9 0.37 24.04 -17.91
CA SER A 9 1.65 23.66 -17.32
C SER A 9 1.52 23.21 -15.85
N VAL A 10 0.76 23.97 -15.05
CA VAL A 10 0.54 23.65 -13.63
C VAL A 10 -0.31 22.39 -13.48
N VAL A 11 -1.35 22.20 -14.30
CA VAL A 11 -2.20 21.00 -14.27
C VAL A 11 -1.41 19.75 -14.66
N LYS A 12 -0.57 19.81 -15.71
CA LYS A 12 0.31 18.69 -16.09
C LYS A 12 1.27 18.32 -14.98
N ARG A 13 1.86 19.30 -14.28
CA ARG A 13 2.73 19.06 -13.11
C ARG A 13 1.96 18.46 -11.94
N GLY A 14 0.78 18.99 -11.62
CA GLY A 14 -0.07 18.47 -10.54
C GLY A 14 -0.51 17.03 -10.78
N LEU A 15 -0.97 16.71 -12.00
CA LEU A 15 -1.37 15.36 -12.39
C LEU A 15 -0.20 14.37 -12.33
N LYS A 16 0.99 14.78 -12.79
CA LYS A 16 2.21 13.96 -12.69
C LYS A 16 2.57 13.68 -11.23
N THR A 17 2.48 14.67 -10.34
CA THR A 17 2.75 14.48 -8.91
C THR A 17 1.72 13.55 -8.27
N LEU A 18 0.43 13.72 -8.56
CA LEU A 18 -0.63 12.84 -8.03
C LEU A 18 -0.43 11.38 -8.47
N LEU A 19 -0.10 11.15 -9.75
CA LEU A 19 0.20 9.82 -10.27
C LEU A 19 1.41 9.21 -9.56
N GLN A 20 2.47 10.00 -9.34
CA GLN A 20 3.68 9.56 -8.66
C GLN A 20 3.43 9.23 -7.18
N VAL A 21 2.59 10.00 -6.50
CA VAL A 21 2.16 9.71 -5.12
C VAL A 21 1.34 8.43 -5.07
N ILE A 22 0.39 8.22 -5.98
CA ILE A 22 -0.39 6.98 -6.06
C ILE A 22 0.53 5.77 -6.26
N LEU A 23 1.51 5.87 -7.18
CA LEU A 23 2.49 4.81 -7.39
C LEU A 23 3.33 4.55 -6.15
N PHE A 24 3.77 5.60 -5.46
CA PHE A 24 4.52 5.46 -4.21
C PHE A 24 3.70 4.75 -3.12
N VAL A 25 2.44 5.13 -2.95
CA VAL A 25 1.51 4.47 -2.02
C VAL A 25 1.30 3.01 -2.40
N LEU A 26 1.16 2.69 -3.69
CA LEU A 26 1.03 1.31 -4.15
C LEU A 26 2.27 0.47 -3.79
N VAL A 27 3.47 1.00 -4.03
CA VAL A 27 4.72 0.33 -3.65
C VAL A 27 4.81 0.16 -2.13
N PHE A 28 4.41 1.17 -1.37
CA PHE A 28 4.38 1.09 0.09
C PHE A 28 3.46 -0.04 0.59
N VAL A 29 2.25 -0.16 0.02
CA VAL A 29 1.32 -1.25 0.34
C VAL A 29 1.95 -2.60 0.01
N ILE A 30 2.61 -2.73 -1.13
CA ILE A 30 3.31 -3.96 -1.51
C ILE A 30 4.42 -4.29 -0.48
N CYS A 31 5.21 -3.32 -0.04
CA CYS A 31 6.22 -3.53 0.99
C CYS A 31 5.61 -4.02 2.31
N VAL A 32 4.46 -3.48 2.72
CA VAL A 32 3.75 -3.95 3.93
C VAL A 32 3.27 -5.39 3.76
N VAL A 33 2.65 -5.72 2.62
CA VAL A 33 2.20 -7.09 2.33
C VAL A 33 3.37 -8.06 2.30
N LEU A 34 4.49 -7.69 1.70
CA LEU A 34 5.72 -8.50 1.70
C LEU A 34 6.30 -8.65 3.11
N GLY A 35 6.28 -7.60 3.92
CA GLY A 35 6.70 -7.66 5.31
C GLY A 35 5.83 -8.59 6.14
N LEU A 36 4.50 -8.53 5.98
CA LEU A 36 3.57 -9.47 6.61
C LEU A 36 3.77 -10.89 6.10
N TYR A 37 3.98 -11.06 4.80
CA TYR A 37 4.26 -12.36 4.20
C TYR A 37 5.50 -12.97 4.85
N ILE A 38 6.62 -12.24 4.90
CA ILE A 38 7.87 -12.73 5.51
C ILE A 38 7.65 -13.01 7.01
N GLY A 39 7.02 -12.10 7.75
CA GLY A 39 6.78 -12.27 9.17
C GLY A 39 5.88 -13.47 9.49
N TYR A 40 4.76 -13.62 8.78
CA TYR A 40 3.77 -14.67 9.04
C TYR A 40 4.25 -16.06 8.59
N THR A 41 4.93 -16.13 7.43
CA THR A 41 5.38 -17.40 6.86
C THR A 41 6.74 -17.86 7.39
N MET A 42 7.73 -16.97 7.52
CA MET A 42 9.08 -17.36 7.94
C MET A 42 9.24 -17.44 9.47
N ILE A 43 8.54 -16.60 10.22
CA ILE A 43 8.64 -16.59 11.70
C ILE A 43 7.49 -17.39 12.33
N GLY A 44 6.30 -17.38 11.70
CA GLY A 44 5.08 -17.98 12.27
C GLY A 44 4.70 -19.37 11.75
N ASP A 45 5.42 -19.95 10.78
CA ASP A 45 5.03 -21.18 10.06
C ASP A 45 3.60 -21.14 9.45
N GLY A 46 3.02 -19.94 9.35
CA GLY A 46 1.64 -19.74 8.91
C GLY A 46 1.51 -19.76 7.39
N ASN A 47 0.36 -20.19 6.89
CA ASN A 47 0.15 -20.31 5.45
C ASN A 47 -0.01 -18.92 4.82
N PHE A 48 0.62 -18.69 3.67
CA PHE A 48 0.70 -17.36 3.04
C PHE A 48 -0.67 -16.74 2.70
N TRP A 49 -1.70 -17.56 2.51
CA TRP A 49 -3.07 -17.10 2.25
C TRP A 49 -3.82 -16.64 3.50
N GLU A 50 -3.37 -17.05 4.69
CA GLU A 50 -4.01 -16.71 5.95
C GLU A 50 -3.83 -15.25 6.34
N VAL A 51 -2.78 -14.58 5.85
CA VAL A 51 -2.59 -13.13 6.02
C VAL A 51 -3.79 -12.32 5.49
N PHE A 52 -4.44 -12.79 4.43
CA PHE A 52 -5.64 -12.17 3.86
C PHE A 52 -6.94 -12.68 4.49
N ASN A 53 -6.88 -13.71 5.34
CA ASN A 53 -8.06 -14.28 5.96
C ASN A 53 -8.43 -13.51 7.23
N ARG A 54 -9.71 -13.16 7.39
CA ARG A 54 -10.22 -12.44 8.55
C ARG A 54 -10.10 -13.24 9.85
N ASP A 55 -10.24 -14.57 9.77
CA ASP A 55 -10.11 -15.46 10.93
C ASP A 55 -8.73 -15.34 11.59
N THR A 56 -7.67 -15.15 10.79
CA THR A 56 -6.30 -14.99 11.29
C THR A 56 -6.13 -13.73 12.13
N TRP A 57 -6.73 -12.62 11.72
CA TRP A 57 -6.70 -11.38 12.49
C TRP A 57 -7.52 -11.49 13.77
N GLN A 58 -8.64 -12.22 13.76
CA GLN A 58 -9.37 -12.52 14.99
C GLN A 58 -8.54 -13.37 15.94
N HIS A 59 -7.83 -14.39 15.43
CA HIS A 59 -6.95 -15.24 16.23
C HIS A 59 -5.82 -14.44 16.89
N ILE A 60 -5.16 -13.53 16.15
CA ILE A 60 -4.15 -12.62 16.71
C ILE A 60 -4.76 -11.70 17.76
N TYR A 61 -5.95 -11.15 17.52
CA TYR A 61 -6.62 -10.26 18.45
C TYR A 61 -7.03 -10.96 19.75
N ASP A 62 -7.49 -12.21 19.65
CA ASP A 62 -7.76 -13.07 20.80
C ASP A 62 -6.48 -13.44 21.56
N PHE A 63 -5.34 -13.55 20.88
CA PHE A 63 -4.04 -13.78 21.52
C PHE A 63 -3.53 -12.57 22.31
N ILE A 64 -3.84 -11.36 21.85
CA ILE A 64 -3.46 -10.11 22.53
C ILE A 64 -4.37 -9.84 23.73
N ARG A 65 -5.62 -10.32 23.69
CA ARG A 65 -6.60 -10.14 24.76
C ARG A 65 -6.29 -11.00 25.98
#